data_AF-B9XGX8-F1
#
_entry.id   AF-B9XGX8-F1
#
_cell.length_a   1.000
_cell.length_b   1.000
_cell.length_c   1.000
_cell.angle_alpha   90.00
_cell.angle_beta   90.00
_cell.angle_gamma   90.00
#
_symmetry.space_group_name_H-M   'P 1'
#
loop_
_entity.id
_entity.type
_entity.pdbx_description
1 polymer ?
#
loop_
_entity_poly.entity_id
_entity_poly.type
_entity_poly.pdbx_seq_one_letter_code
_entity_poly.pdbx_strand_id
1 'polypeptide(L)'
;MPPRRIVGRIHMKIVLMIVLCSLAILAAGCATSHSSATAWEYKPKSETTFPGSTWPRILEVEEVYELDYTKDWIHLQFPIRDAADSETLYSFICVGGSDEYLDSLSGVTGVNFVGWLGCVLVEGIESFSESSLLAEEDDPYWHTRGRVSGADLIGKRGEYPEYGRVRHFRLRGLKLTLEFFDIQETSEGEISKLKMRVRVVNDPTAHSAFAEPSGYQYPDK
;
A
#
# COMPACT_ATOMS: atom_id res chain seq x y z
N MET A 1 11.86 -18.91 -44.56
CA MET A 1 11.08 -17.66 -44.70
C MET A 1 11.61 -16.66 -43.69
N PRO A 2 12.07 -15.45 -44.08
CA PRO A 2 12.55 -14.46 -43.13
C PRO A 2 11.39 -13.61 -42.58
N PRO A 3 11.47 -13.09 -41.34
CA PRO A 3 10.43 -12.23 -40.80
C PRO A 3 10.58 -10.79 -41.33
N ARG A 4 9.45 -10.23 -41.77
CA ARG A 4 9.33 -8.84 -42.22
C ARG A 4 9.40 -7.90 -41.02
N ARG A 5 10.34 -6.94 -41.04
CA ARG A 5 10.39 -5.80 -40.11
C ARG A 5 9.27 -4.81 -40.45
N ILE A 6 8.40 -4.52 -39.50
CA ILE A 6 7.44 -3.42 -39.57
C ILE A 6 8.08 -2.22 -38.86
N VAL A 7 8.42 -1.19 -39.63
CA VAL A 7 8.89 0.10 -39.11
C VAL A 7 7.66 0.97 -38.88
N GLY A 8 7.22 1.08 -37.64
CA GLY A 8 6.15 1.97 -37.21
C GLY A 8 6.66 3.40 -37.05
N ARG A 9 6.16 4.30 -37.89
CA ARG A 9 6.48 5.73 -37.92
C ARG A 9 5.68 6.44 -36.83
N ILE A 10 6.31 6.73 -35.70
CA ILE A 10 5.66 7.45 -34.57
C ILE A 10 5.47 8.93 -34.95
N HIS A 11 4.23 9.38 -34.84
CA HIS A 11 3.78 10.73 -35.19
C HIS A 11 4.24 11.77 -34.16
N MET A 12 5.28 12.51 -34.51
CA MET A 12 5.92 13.60 -33.76
C MET A 12 5.10 14.91 -33.86
N LYS A 13 3.85 14.94 -33.41
CA LYS A 13 2.97 16.14 -33.50
C LYS A 13 2.30 16.60 -32.20
N ILE A 14 2.42 15.88 -31.08
CA ILE A 14 1.70 16.23 -29.84
C ILE A 14 2.55 17.03 -28.83
N VAL A 15 3.87 17.15 -29.03
CA VAL A 15 4.77 17.82 -28.07
C VAL A 15 4.74 19.36 -28.17
N LEU A 16 4.12 19.95 -29.20
CA LEU A 16 4.20 21.40 -29.45
C LEU A 16 3.09 22.25 -28.80
N MET A 17 2.18 21.67 -28.00
CA MET A 17 1.04 22.44 -27.44
C MET A 17 1.10 22.72 -25.93
N ILE A 18 2.14 22.29 -25.21
CA ILE A 18 2.25 22.52 -23.75
C ILE A 18 3.17 23.72 -23.41
N VAL A 19 3.90 24.27 -24.37
CA VAL A 19 4.94 25.31 -24.11
C VAL A 19 4.39 26.74 -23.99
N LEU A 20 3.09 26.99 -24.19
CA LEU A 20 2.54 28.35 -24.25
C LEU A 20 1.74 28.84 -23.03
N CYS A 21 1.75 28.13 -21.90
CA CYS A 21 1.02 28.54 -20.70
C CYS A 21 1.92 28.85 -19.48
N SER A 22 3.13 29.37 -19.70
CA SER A 22 4.12 29.61 -18.63
C SER A 22 4.55 31.07 -18.47
N LEU A 23 3.75 32.05 -18.90
CA LEU A 23 4.06 33.47 -18.66
C LEU A 23 2.82 34.25 -18.24
N ALA A 24 2.44 34.14 -16.96
CA ALA A 24 1.71 35.19 -16.27
C ALA A 24 1.84 35.06 -14.75
N ILE A 25 2.46 36.10 -14.16
CA ILE A 25 2.26 36.61 -12.79
C ILE A 25 3.29 36.16 -11.75
N LEU A 26 4.34 36.98 -11.69
CA LEU A 26 5.13 37.31 -10.51
C LEU A 26 4.32 38.15 -9.50
N ALA A 27 4.74 38.03 -8.23
CA ALA A 27 4.74 39.02 -7.16
C ALA A 27 3.57 39.02 -6.15
N ALA A 28 3.81 38.44 -4.97
CA ALA A 28 3.39 39.03 -3.68
C ALA A 28 4.14 38.41 -2.49
N GLY A 29 4.94 39.23 -1.80
CA GLY A 29 5.05 39.30 -0.34
C GLY A 29 5.63 38.13 0.46
N CYS A 30 6.91 38.23 0.84
CA CYS A 30 7.46 37.51 2.00
C CYS A 30 6.99 38.20 3.30
N ALA A 31 6.16 37.51 4.09
CA ALA A 31 5.94 37.81 5.50
C ALA A 31 6.35 36.58 6.32
N THR A 32 7.49 36.66 7.01
CA THR A 32 7.97 35.61 7.91
C THR A 32 7.32 35.80 9.28
N SER A 33 6.28 35.02 9.58
CA SER A 33 5.77 34.85 10.94
C SER A 33 6.39 33.61 11.57
N HIS A 34 7.21 33.82 12.60
CA HIS A 34 7.67 32.73 13.47
C HIS A 34 6.54 32.35 14.42
N SER A 35 5.80 31.27 14.09
CA SER A 35 4.92 30.60 15.04
C SER A 35 5.71 29.50 15.75
N SER A 36 5.95 29.69 17.04
CA SER A 36 6.45 28.64 17.93
C SER A 36 5.41 27.53 18.01
N ALA A 37 5.72 26.36 17.45
CA ALA A 37 4.88 25.18 17.53
C ALA A 37 4.84 24.68 18.98
N THR A 38 3.76 25.00 19.69
CA THR A 38 3.41 24.33 20.94
C THR A 38 3.08 22.88 20.64
N ALA A 39 3.67 21.95 21.39
CA ALA A 39 3.36 20.52 21.35
C ALA A 39 1.84 20.32 21.34
N TRP A 40 1.33 19.78 20.24
CA TRP A 40 -0.07 19.44 20.08
C TRP A 40 -0.35 18.25 21.01
N GLU A 41 -1.21 18.48 21.99
CA GLU A 41 -1.78 17.44 22.82
C GLU A 41 -2.69 16.59 21.91
N TYR A 42 -2.22 15.40 21.52
CA TYR A 42 -2.99 14.44 20.74
C TYR A 42 -4.20 14.01 21.56
N LYS A 43 -5.36 14.58 21.24
CA LYS A 43 -6.65 14.05 21.70
C LYS A 43 -7.08 12.98 20.68
N PRO A 44 -7.11 11.69 21.05
CA PRO A 44 -7.63 10.66 20.16
C PRO A 44 -9.05 11.07 19.74
N LYS A 45 -9.31 11.11 18.43
CA LYS A 45 -10.66 11.37 17.91
C LYS A 45 -11.55 10.24 18.43
N SER A 46 -12.59 10.62 19.18
CA SER A 46 -13.60 9.69 19.67
C SER A 46 -14.06 8.75 18.55
N GLU A 47 -13.94 7.45 18.79
CA GLU A 47 -14.43 6.37 17.92
C GLU A 47 -15.81 6.75 17.38
N THR A 48 -15.88 7.03 16.08
CA THR A 48 -17.15 7.29 15.42
C THR A 48 -17.83 5.93 15.23
N THR A 49 -18.48 5.46 16.28
CA THR A 49 -19.32 4.25 16.24
C THR A 49 -20.46 4.51 15.26
N PHE A 50 -20.44 3.88 14.09
CA PHE A 50 -21.56 3.92 13.15
C PHE A 50 -22.69 3.04 13.70
N PRO A 51 -23.79 3.61 14.24
CA PRO A 51 -24.85 2.80 14.80
C PRO A 51 -25.68 2.21 13.65
N GLY A 52 -25.56 0.90 13.43
CA GLY A 52 -26.51 0.14 12.62
C GLY A 52 -26.11 -0.20 11.18
N SER A 53 -24.92 0.17 10.69
CA SER A 53 -24.42 -0.37 9.41
C SER A 53 -23.63 -1.65 9.66
N THR A 54 -24.26 -2.80 9.43
CA THR A 54 -23.52 -4.06 9.32
C THR A 54 -22.62 -3.98 8.08
N TRP A 55 -21.33 -4.16 8.26
CA TRP A 55 -20.40 -4.28 7.15
C TRP A 55 -20.81 -5.42 6.20
N PRO A 56 -20.55 -5.28 4.89
CA PRO A 56 -20.89 -6.32 3.94
C PRO A 56 -20.14 -7.61 4.26
N ARG A 57 -20.77 -8.76 3.98
CA ARG A 57 -20.07 -10.04 4.04
C ARG A 57 -19.11 -10.16 2.88
N ILE A 58 -17.92 -10.66 3.16
CA ILE A 58 -16.84 -10.81 2.18
C ILE A 58 -16.76 -12.24 1.67
N LEU A 59 -16.42 -12.41 0.39
CA LEU A 59 -16.04 -13.70 -0.17
C LEU A 59 -14.68 -14.12 0.41
N GLU A 60 -14.63 -15.26 1.10
CA GLU A 60 -13.39 -15.79 1.65
C GLU A 60 -12.49 -16.32 0.54
N VAL A 61 -11.20 -16.01 0.64
CA VAL A 61 -10.25 -16.26 -0.46
C VAL A 61 -8.83 -16.31 0.09
N GLU A 62 -8.02 -17.16 -0.53
CA GLU A 62 -6.59 -17.29 -0.26
C GLU A 62 -5.83 -17.36 -1.58
N GLU A 63 -4.83 -16.51 -1.74
CA GLU A 63 -3.96 -16.47 -2.92
C GLU A 63 -2.49 -16.44 -2.49
N VAL A 64 -1.63 -17.00 -3.33
CA VAL A 64 -0.17 -17.04 -3.10
C VAL A 64 0.54 -16.38 -4.27
N TYR A 65 1.37 -15.39 -3.96
CA TYR A 65 2.14 -14.62 -4.91
C TYR A 65 3.64 -14.85 -4.71
N GLU A 66 4.37 -15.02 -5.80
CA GLU A 66 5.83 -14.97 -5.77
C GLU A 66 6.30 -13.53 -5.95
N LEU A 67 7.09 -13.05 -5.00
CA LEU A 67 7.74 -11.74 -5.08
C LEU A 67 9.21 -11.97 -5.44
N ASP A 68 9.62 -11.43 -6.58
CA ASP A 68 10.97 -11.59 -7.13
C ASP A 68 11.68 -10.24 -7.14
N TYR A 69 12.52 -10.00 -6.14
CA TYR A 69 13.28 -8.77 -5.96
C TYR A 69 14.52 -8.69 -6.85
N THR A 70 14.76 -9.70 -7.70
CA THR A 70 15.72 -9.57 -8.80
C THR A 70 15.15 -8.76 -9.98
N LYS A 71 13.87 -8.39 -9.92
CA LYS A 71 13.19 -7.51 -10.87
C LYS A 71 13.10 -6.09 -10.33
N ASP A 72 13.08 -5.12 -11.23
CA ASP A 72 13.00 -3.69 -10.89
C ASP A 72 11.63 -3.28 -10.33
N TRP A 73 10.60 -4.12 -10.47
CA TRP A 73 9.24 -3.79 -10.07
C TRP A 73 8.52 -4.98 -9.46
N ILE A 74 7.69 -4.68 -8.47
CA ILE A 74 6.68 -5.56 -7.89
C ILE A 74 5.38 -4.77 -7.87
N HIS A 75 4.35 -5.32 -8.51
CA HIS A 75 3.01 -4.77 -8.46
C HIS A 75 2.02 -5.93 -8.38
N LEU A 76 1.28 -5.96 -7.28
CA LEU A 76 0.23 -6.92 -6.99
C LEU A 76 -1.05 -6.17 -6.74
N GLN A 77 -2.13 -6.67 -7.33
CA GLN A 77 -3.47 -6.19 -7.04
C GLN A 77 -4.41 -7.38 -6.86
N PHE A 78 -5.20 -7.30 -5.80
CA PHE A 78 -6.09 -8.35 -5.37
C PHE A 78 -7.46 -7.75 -5.00
N PRO A 79 -8.52 -8.06 -5.76
CA PRO A 79 -9.85 -7.57 -5.45
C PRO A 79 -10.46 -8.36 -4.29
N ILE A 80 -10.99 -7.66 -3.31
CA ILE A 80 -11.82 -8.23 -2.24
C ILE A 80 -13.28 -7.97 -2.60
N ARG A 81 -14.03 -9.05 -2.78
CA ARG A 81 -15.40 -9.02 -3.28
C ARG A 81 -16.42 -9.31 -2.20
N ASP A 82 -17.65 -8.87 -2.45
CA ASP A 82 -18.79 -9.25 -1.63
C ASP A 82 -19.03 -10.77 -1.68
N ALA A 83 -19.76 -11.31 -0.70
CA ALA A 83 -20.00 -12.75 -0.59
C ALA A 83 -20.77 -13.35 -1.78
N ALA A 84 -21.43 -12.53 -2.59
CA ALA A 84 -22.09 -12.97 -3.83
C ALA A 84 -21.16 -12.98 -5.05
N ASP A 85 -19.89 -12.56 -4.89
CA ASP A 85 -18.90 -12.42 -5.97
C ASP A 85 -19.35 -11.46 -7.09
N SER A 86 -20.21 -10.51 -6.76
CA SER A 86 -20.87 -9.61 -7.70
C SER A 86 -20.20 -8.25 -7.79
N GLU A 87 -19.60 -7.78 -6.70
CA GLU A 87 -19.02 -6.45 -6.56
C GLU A 87 -17.66 -6.50 -5.87
N THR A 88 -16.70 -5.73 -6.38
CA THR A 88 -15.44 -5.48 -5.66
C THR A 88 -15.66 -4.38 -4.65
N LEU A 89 -15.57 -4.74 -3.37
CA LEU A 89 -15.74 -3.81 -2.26
C LEU A 89 -14.44 -3.10 -1.92
N TYR A 90 -13.31 -3.81 -2.03
CA TYR A 90 -11.99 -3.26 -1.75
C TYR A 90 -10.95 -3.75 -2.76
N SER A 91 -9.89 -2.97 -2.94
CA SER A 91 -8.70 -3.37 -3.68
C SER A 91 -7.50 -3.41 -2.74
N PHE A 92 -6.91 -4.58 -2.56
CA PHE A 92 -5.63 -4.75 -1.87
C PHE A 92 -4.51 -4.65 -2.90
N ILE A 93 -3.61 -3.70 -2.73
CA ILE A 93 -2.56 -3.40 -3.70
C ILE A 93 -1.22 -3.39 -2.96
N CYS A 94 -0.22 -4.09 -3.49
CA CYS A 94 1.15 -4.02 -3.00
C CYS A 94 2.09 -3.56 -4.11
N VAL A 95 2.95 -2.61 -3.78
CA VAL A 95 3.97 -2.04 -4.67
C VAL A 95 5.33 -2.16 -4.02
N GLY A 96 6.34 -2.57 -4.78
CA GLY A 96 7.74 -2.59 -4.39
C GLY A 96 8.65 -2.57 -5.62
N GLY A 97 9.95 -2.67 -5.43
CA GLY A 97 10.93 -2.67 -6.52
C GLY A 97 12.07 -1.68 -6.29
N SER A 98 12.68 -1.21 -7.38
CA SER A 98 13.76 -0.22 -7.32
C SER A 98 13.24 1.18 -7.03
N ASP A 99 14.09 2.04 -6.48
CA ASP A 99 13.73 3.43 -6.19
C ASP A 99 13.32 4.18 -7.48
N GLU A 100 13.99 3.93 -8.61
CA GLU A 100 13.64 4.55 -9.89
C GLU A 100 12.24 4.17 -10.37
N TYR A 101 11.83 2.91 -10.15
CA TYR A 101 10.47 2.46 -10.47
C TYR A 101 9.45 3.14 -9.57
N LEU A 102 9.70 3.17 -8.26
CA LEU A 102 8.79 3.78 -7.28
C LEU A 102 8.63 5.29 -7.49
N ASP A 103 9.73 6.00 -7.77
CA ASP A 103 9.72 7.43 -8.10
C ASP A 103 8.92 7.69 -9.39
N SER A 104 9.13 6.88 -10.43
CA SER A 104 8.37 7.00 -11.68
C SER A 104 6.88 6.74 -11.47
N LEU A 105 6.51 5.75 -10.67
CA LEU A 105 5.11 5.45 -10.37
C LEU A 105 4.48 6.59 -9.56
N SER A 106 5.22 7.13 -8.60
CA SER A 106 4.79 8.28 -7.79
C SER A 106 4.51 9.50 -8.67
N GLY A 107 5.37 9.77 -9.65
CA GLY A 107 5.18 10.86 -10.60
C GLY A 107 3.94 10.71 -11.50
N VAL A 108 3.52 9.49 -11.79
CA VAL A 108 2.33 9.21 -12.62
C VAL A 108 1.04 9.22 -11.80
N THR A 109 1.08 8.70 -10.58
CA THR A 109 -0.11 8.48 -9.74
C THR A 109 -0.39 9.63 -8.77
N GLY A 110 0.63 10.44 -8.45
CA GLY A 110 0.56 11.46 -7.40
C GLY A 110 0.60 10.90 -5.98
N VAL A 111 0.86 9.61 -5.80
CA VAL A 111 1.00 8.94 -4.49
C VAL A 111 2.48 8.70 -4.21
N ASN A 112 2.97 9.10 -3.05
CA ASN A 112 4.37 8.92 -2.70
C ASN A 112 4.70 7.46 -2.30
N PHE A 113 5.20 6.67 -3.25
CA PHE A 113 5.63 5.29 -2.99
C PHE A 113 7.06 5.22 -2.45
N VAL A 114 7.20 4.72 -1.23
CA VAL A 114 8.46 4.53 -0.52
C VAL A 114 8.56 3.15 0.13
N GLY A 115 9.79 2.65 0.22
CA GLY A 115 10.16 1.45 0.96
C GLY A 115 10.20 0.17 0.09
N TRP A 116 10.60 -0.92 0.73
CA TRP A 116 10.89 -2.19 0.06
C TRP A 116 9.62 -2.86 -0.49
N LEU A 117 8.55 -2.92 0.32
CA LEU A 117 7.23 -3.33 -0.11
C LEU A 117 6.17 -2.55 0.68
N GLY A 118 5.31 -1.82 -0.01
CA GLY A 118 4.18 -1.09 0.56
C GLY A 118 2.87 -1.71 0.12
N CYS A 119 2.06 -2.18 1.06
CA CYS A 119 0.71 -2.65 0.79
C CYS A 119 -0.34 -1.65 1.28
N VAL A 120 -1.38 -1.45 0.49
CA VAL A 120 -2.53 -0.59 0.76
C VAL A 120 -3.82 -1.33 0.56
N LEU A 121 -4.86 -0.91 1.28
CA LEU A 121 -6.22 -1.38 1.08
C LEU A 121 -7.12 -0.15 0.88
N VAL A 122 -7.82 -0.10 -0.25
CA VAL A 122 -8.69 1.02 -0.64
C VAL A 122 -10.08 0.51 -1.00
N GLU A 123 -11.08 1.39 -0.96
CA GLU A 123 -12.47 1.06 -1.35
C GLU A 123 -12.64 1.01 -2.87
N GLY A 124 -13.44 0.06 -3.37
CA GLY A 124 -13.82 -0.06 -4.77
C GLY A 124 -12.73 -0.60 -5.71
N ILE A 125 -12.87 -0.27 -7.01
CA ILE A 125 -12.09 -0.80 -8.15
C ILE A 125 -11.04 0.23 -8.62
N GLU A 126 -10.16 0.65 -7.71
CA GLU A 126 -9.02 1.56 -7.90
C GLU A 126 -9.26 3.08 -7.74
N SER A 127 -8.46 3.65 -6.85
CA SER A 127 -7.33 4.54 -7.20
C SER A 127 -6.21 4.28 -6.19
N PHE A 128 -4.95 4.46 -6.56
CA PHE A 128 -3.90 4.56 -5.54
C PHE A 128 -4.23 5.72 -4.61
N SER A 129 -4.06 5.53 -3.31
CA SER A 129 -4.27 6.56 -2.30
C SER A 129 -3.06 6.61 -1.38
N GLU A 130 -2.73 7.80 -0.90
CA GLU A 130 -1.78 7.93 0.20
C GLU A 130 -2.36 7.36 1.48
N SER A 131 -3.67 7.47 1.69
CA SER A 131 -4.37 6.82 2.81
C SER A 131 -4.63 5.35 2.54
N SER A 132 -4.63 4.54 3.60
CA SER A 132 -4.87 3.11 3.53
C SER A 132 -5.79 2.67 4.64
N LEU A 133 -6.75 1.81 4.34
CA LEU A 133 -7.58 1.16 5.36
C LEU A 133 -6.75 0.23 6.27
N LEU A 134 -5.51 -0.10 5.90
CA LEU A 134 -4.58 -0.86 6.75
C LEU A 134 -3.96 -0.03 7.88
N ALA A 135 -4.16 1.29 7.88
CA ALA A 135 -3.81 2.16 8.98
C ALA A 135 -4.73 1.94 10.19
N GLU A 136 -4.31 2.42 11.37
CA GLU A 136 -5.15 2.41 12.58
C GLU A 136 -6.12 3.61 12.58
N GLU A 137 -5.76 4.70 11.90
CA GLU A 137 -6.57 5.89 11.65
C GLU A 137 -6.47 6.31 10.17
N ASP A 138 -6.84 7.54 9.82
CA ASP A 138 -6.65 8.11 8.48
C ASP A 138 -5.19 8.54 8.27
N ASP A 139 -4.27 7.58 8.41
CA ASP A 139 -2.84 7.78 8.26
C ASP A 139 -2.34 7.39 6.86
N PRO A 140 -1.25 8.02 6.40
CA PRO A 140 -0.57 7.59 5.20
C PRO A 140 -0.07 6.15 5.30
N TYR A 141 -0.09 5.42 4.17
CA TYR A 141 0.21 4.00 4.16
C TYR A 141 1.63 3.66 4.70
N TRP A 142 2.60 4.58 4.56
CA TRP A 142 3.98 4.39 5.03
C TRP A 142 4.12 4.40 6.56
N HIS A 143 3.07 4.76 7.30
CA HIS A 143 2.96 4.65 8.75
C HIS A 143 2.23 3.37 9.20
N THR A 144 1.77 2.55 8.27
CA THR A 144 0.96 1.37 8.58
C THR A 144 1.81 0.11 8.69
N ARG A 145 1.24 -0.91 9.33
CA ARG A 145 1.78 -2.28 9.30
C ARG A 145 1.69 -2.93 7.91
N GLY A 146 1.12 -2.26 6.91
CA GLY A 146 1.18 -2.65 5.50
C GLY A 146 2.53 -2.36 4.83
N ARG A 147 3.38 -1.52 5.43
CA ARG A 147 4.75 -1.29 4.97
C ARG A 147 5.69 -2.36 5.54
N VAL A 148 6.37 -3.10 4.67
CA VAL A 148 7.24 -4.22 5.01
C VAL A 148 8.67 -3.88 4.62
N SER A 149 9.62 -4.03 5.54
CA SER A 149 11.05 -4.01 5.23
C SER A 149 11.58 -5.44 5.08
N GLY A 150 12.60 -5.66 4.24
CA GLY A 150 13.25 -6.97 4.17
C GLY A 150 13.83 -7.42 5.51
N ALA A 151 14.32 -6.47 6.32
CA ALA A 151 14.84 -6.73 7.66
C ALA A 151 13.75 -7.20 8.65
N ASP A 152 12.48 -6.88 8.40
CA ASP A 152 11.36 -7.34 9.23
C ASP A 152 11.11 -8.84 9.04
N LEU A 153 11.57 -9.43 7.92
CA LEU A 153 11.23 -10.82 7.55
C LEU A 153 12.34 -11.83 7.88
N ILE A 154 13.53 -11.35 8.22
CA ILE A 154 14.72 -12.17 8.48
C ILE A 154 14.96 -12.32 10.00
N GLY A 155 15.50 -13.48 10.38
CA GLY A 155 15.93 -13.77 11.75
C GLY A 155 14.82 -13.58 12.78
N LYS A 156 15.19 -13.06 13.95
CA LYS A 156 14.26 -12.83 15.08
C LYS A 156 13.16 -11.82 14.77
N ARG A 157 13.43 -10.83 13.93
CA ARG A 157 12.42 -9.83 13.52
C ARG A 157 11.30 -10.48 12.71
N GLY A 158 11.66 -11.46 11.87
CA GLY A 158 10.71 -12.30 11.14
C GLY A 158 9.71 -13.05 12.01
N GLU A 159 10.06 -13.31 13.28
CA GLU A 159 9.21 -13.99 14.26
C GLU A 159 8.37 -13.02 15.11
N TYR A 160 8.60 -11.71 14.99
CA TYR A 160 7.88 -10.72 15.79
C TYR A 160 6.39 -10.70 15.38
N PRO A 161 5.44 -10.93 16.30
CA PRO A 161 4.03 -10.94 15.97
C PRO A 161 3.59 -9.62 15.33
N GLU A 162 2.73 -9.69 14.31
CA GLU A 162 2.10 -8.53 13.66
C GLU A 162 3.00 -7.58 12.85
N TYR A 163 4.33 -7.72 12.96
CA TYR A 163 5.30 -6.93 12.19
C TYR A 163 6.33 -7.79 11.45
N GLY A 164 6.48 -9.06 11.80
CA GLY A 164 7.36 -10.00 11.10
C GLY A 164 6.69 -10.61 9.87
N ARG A 165 6.86 -11.92 9.73
CA ARG A 165 6.36 -12.72 8.59
C ARG A 165 4.84 -12.88 8.57
N VAL A 166 4.15 -12.63 9.67
CA VAL A 166 2.68 -12.75 9.74
C VAL A 166 2.09 -11.46 10.26
N ARG A 167 1.16 -10.88 9.51
CA ARG A 167 0.48 -9.62 9.84
C ARG A 167 -1.02 -9.79 9.67
N HIS A 168 -1.79 -9.33 10.65
CA HIS A 168 -3.24 -9.39 10.63
C HIS A 168 -3.86 -8.00 10.67
N PHE A 169 -4.88 -7.79 9.84
CA PHE A 169 -5.66 -6.57 9.78
C PHE A 169 -7.13 -6.95 9.94
N ARG A 170 -7.78 -6.45 11.00
CA ARG A 170 -9.20 -6.66 11.26
C ARG A 170 -9.89 -5.33 11.10
N LEU A 171 -10.87 -5.26 10.21
CA LEU A 171 -11.64 -4.06 9.91
C LEU A 171 -12.88 -4.44 9.13
N ARG A 172 -13.91 -3.59 9.15
CA ARG A 172 -15.03 -3.62 8.22
C ARG A 172 -15.62 -5.01 7.93
N GLY A 173 -15.80 -5.83 8.97
CA GLY A 173 -16.38 -7.16 8.84
C GLY A 173 -15.45 -8.23 8.26
N LEU A 174 -14.15 -7.96 8.12
CA LEU A 174 -13.16 -8.87 7.56
C LEU A 174 -11.88 -8.95 8.38
N LYS A 175 -11.17 -10.06 8.19
CA LYS A 175 -9.78 -10.24 8.60
C LYS A 175 -8.92 -10.54 7.38
N LEU A 176 -7.99 -9.64 7.08
CA LEU A 176 -6.93 -9.82 6.10
C LEU A 176 -5.67 -10.33 6.82
N THR A 177 -5.07 -11.37 6.27
CA THR A 177 -3.81 -11.96 6.77
C THR A 177 -2.78 -11.93 5.65
N LEU A 178 -1.61 -11.37 5.96
CA LEU A 178 -0.44 -11.43 5.10
C LEU A 178 0.58 -12.37 5.75
N GLU A 179 1.02 -13.37 5.00
CA GLU A 179 2.06 -14.30 5.44
C GLU A 179 3.19 -14.38 4.42
N PHE A 180 4.42 -14.13 4.88
CA PHE A 180 5.64 -14.17 4.08
C PHE A 180 6.44 -15.44 4.39
N PHE A 181 6.71 -16.26 3.38
CA PHE A 181 7.34 -17.56 3.53
C PHE A 181 8.21 -17.91 2.30
N ASP A 182 8.88 -19.06 2.34
CA ASP A 182 9.83 -19.50 1.30
C ASP A 182 10.86 -18.42 0.92
N ILE A 183 11.40 -17.74 1.93
CA ILE A 183 12.34 -16.63 1.77
C ILE A 183 13.70 -17.17 1.27
N GLN A 184 14.19 -16.61 0.16
CA GLN A 184 15.49 -16.91 -0.42
C GLN A 184 16.40 -15.70 -0.29
N GLU A 185 17.51 -15.86 0.42
CA GLU A 185 18.51 -14.82 0.64
C GLU A 185 19.68 -14.94 -0.36
N THR A 186 20.27 -13.82 -0.75
CA THR A 186 21.54 -13.76 -1.48
C THR A 186 22.71 -14.13 -0.57
N SER A 187 23.93 -14.23 -1.11
CA SER A 187 25.14 -14.42 -0.31
C SER A 187 25.40 -13.27 0.68
N GLU A 188 24.85 -12.10 0.40
CA GLU A 188 24.97 -10.88 1.21
C GLU A 188 23.90 -10.80 2.30
N GLY A 189 22.96 -11.76 2.35
CA GLY A 189 21.86 -11.79 3.32
C GLY A 189 20.66 -10.90 2.94
N GLU A 190 20.57 -10.48 1.68
CA GLU A 190 19.42 -9.72 1.17
C GLU A 190 18.36 -10.67 0.61
N ILE A 191 17.07 -10.34 0.74
CA ILE A 191 16.01 -11.19 0.17
C ILE A 191 15.97 -11.01 -1.34
N SER A 192 16.24 -12.09 -2.08
CA SER A 192 16.12 -12.14 -3.54
C SER A 192 14.71 -12.54 -4.00
N LYS A 193 14.09 -13.49 -3.30
CA LYS A 193 12.74 -14.01 -3.59
C LYS A 193 12.01 -14.40 -2.32
N LEU A 194 10.69 -14.30 -2.34
CA LEU A 194 9.83 -14.89 -1.32
C LEU A 194 8.45 -15.19 -1.88
N LYS A 195 7.60 -15.85 -1.10
CA LYS A 195 6.17 -15.96 -1.36
C LYS A 195 5.37 -15.19 -0.33
N MET A 196 4.32 -14.53 -0.79
CA MET A 196 3.33 -13.88 0.06
C MET A 196 1.97 -14.59 -0.12
N ARG A 197 1.44 -15.14 0.97
CA ARG A 197 0.06 -15.60 1.04
C ARG A 197 -0.81 -14.45 1.53
N VAL A 198 -1.85 -14.14 0.78
CA VAL A 198 -2.90 -13.18 1.12
C VAL A 198 -4.15 -13.97 1.41
N ARG A 199 -4.68 -13.86 2.63
CA ARG A 199 -5.91 -14.54 3.02
C ARG A 199 -6.92 -13.55 3.56
N VAL A 200 -8.12 -13.57 3.01
CA VAL A 200 -9.25 -12.77 3.48
C VAL A 200 -10.34 -13.70 3.99
N VAL A 201 -10.79 -13.46 5.22
CA VAL A 201 -11.90 -14.19 5.83
C VAL A 201 -12.94 -13.22 6.34
N ASN A 202 -14.20 -13.65 6.35
CA ASN A 202 -15.29 -12.88 6.93
C ASN A 202 -15.16 -12.88 8.46
N ASP A 203 -15.02 -11.71 9.07
CA ASP A 203 -14.94 -11.52 10.53
C ASP A 203 -16.02 -10.51 10.98
N PRO A 204 -17.23 -10.98 11.32
CA PRO A 204 -18.34 -10.09 11.66
C PRO A 204 -18.12 -9.32 12.97
N THR A 205 -17.07 -9.63 13.73
CA THR A 205 -16.71 -8.94 14.97
C THR A 205 -15.72 -7.80 14.77
N ALA A 206 -15.15 -7.67 13.56
CA ALA A 206 -14.29 -6.56 13.19
C ALA A 206 -15.14 -5.33 12.82
N HIS A 207 -15.40 -4.46 13.79
CA HIS A 207 -16.34 -3.34 13.62
C HIS A 207 -15.69 -2.04 13.16
N SER A 208 -14.36 -1.93 13.27
CA SER A 208 -13.60 -0.72 12.97
C SER A 208 -13.64 -0.36 11.48
N ALA A 209 -13.66 0.94 11.17
CA ALA A 209 -13.58 1.44 9.79
C ALA A 209 -12.17 1.30 9.19
N PHE A 210 -11.15 1.30 10.05
CA PHE A 210 -9.74 1.10 9.75
C PHE A 210 -9.23 -0.16 10.48
N ALA A 211 -7.99 -0.57 10.22
CA ALA A 211 -7.41 -1.73 10.86
C ALA A 211 -7.35 -1.54 12.38
N GLU A 212 -7.83 -2.54 13.13
CA GLU A 212 -7.66 -2.59 14.57
C GLU A 212 -6.15 -2.56 14.95
N PRO A 213 -5.80 -1.91 16.08
CA PRO A 213 -4.44 -1.94 16.59
C PRO A 213 -3.93 -3.37 16.80
N SER A 214 -2.65 -3.60 16.54
CA SER A 214 -2.03 -4.94 16.59
C SER A 214 -2.02 -5.57 17.99
N GLY A 215 -2.09 -4.75 19.04
CA GLY A 215 -1.82 -5.16 20.43
C GLY A 215 -0.33 -5.36 20.74
N TYR A 216 0.56 -5.28 19.74
CA TYR A 216 2.02 -5.34 19.89
C TYR A 216 2.63 -3.98 19.59
N GLN A 217 3.40 -3.44 20.53
CA GLN A 217 4.05 -2.14 20.33
C GLN A 217 5.54 -2.35 20.03
N TYR A 218 6.12 -1.51 19.17
CA TYR A 218 7.57 -1.34 18.96
C TYR A 218 8.37 -2.61 18.56
N PRO A 219 8.40 -3.00 17.27
CA PRO A 219 9.22 -4.13 16.82
C PRO A 219 10.75 -3.92 16.93
N ASP A 220 11.19 -2.67 17.17
CA ASP A 220 12.61 -2.28 17.24
C ASP A 220 13.21 -2.29 18.65
N LYS A 221 12.46 -2.69 19.68
CA LYS A 221 12.97 -2.83 21.06
C LYS A 221 13.27 -4.29 21.39
#